data_AF-A0A2R8YER9-F1
#
_entry.id   AF-A0A2R8YER9-F1
#
_cell.length_a   1.000
_cell.length_b   1.000
_cell.length_c   1.000
_cell.angle_alpha   90.00
_cell.angle_beta   90.00
_cell.angle_gamma   90.00
#
_symmetry.space_group_name_H-M   'P 1'
#
loop_
_entity.id
_entity.type
_entity.pdbx_description
1 polymer ?
#
loop_
_entity_poly.entity_id
_entity_poly.type
_entity_poly.pdbx_seq_one_letter_code
_entity_poly.pdbx_strand_id
1 'polypeptide(L)'
;MSDTLTADVIGRRVEVNGEHATVRFAGVVPPVAGPWLGVEWDNPERGKHDGSHEGTVYFKCRHPTGGSFIRPNKVNFGTDFLTAIKNRYVLEDGPEEDRKEQIVTIGNKPVETIGFDSIMKQQSQLSKLQEVSLRNCAVSCAGEKGGVAEACPNIRKVDLSKNLLSSWDEVIHIADQLRHLEVLNVSENKLKFPSGSVLTGTLSVLKVLVLNQTGITWAEANRCSPDSQVIRSFL
;
A
#
# COMPACT_ATOMS: atom_id res chain seq x y z
N MET A 1 -24.29 15.19 7.67
CA MET A 1 -22.89 14.75 7.83
C MET A 1 -22.78 13.45 7.06
N SER A 2 -22.07 13.24 5.95
CA SER A 2 -21.00 13.96 5.24
C SER A 2 -21.08 13.55 3.75
N ASP A 3 -21.56 14.43 2.88
CA ASP A 3 -21.74 14.17 1.43
C ASP A 3 -20.55 14.64 0.57
N THR A 4 -19.39 14.83 1.19
CA THR A 4 -18.19 15.26 0.48
C THR A 4 -17.22 14.10 0.43
N LEU A 5 -17.33 13.25 -0.60
CA LEU A 5 -16.09 12.64 -1.09
C LEU A 5 -15.25 13.79 -1.61
N THR A 6 -14.23 14.12 -0.84
CA THR A 6 -13.33 15.21 -1.13
C THR A 6 -12.50 14.88 -2.37
N ALA A 7 -12.01 15.92 -3.07
CA ALA A 7 -11.13 15.74 -4.23
C ALA A 7 -9.80 15.03 -3.89
N ASP A 8 -9.50 14.86 -2.60
CA ASP A 8 -8.33 14.16 -2.06
C ASP A 8 -8.25 12.68 -2.49
N VAL A 9 -9.38 12.05 -2.82
CA VAL A 9 -9.37 10.65 -3.28
C VAL A 9 -8.96 10.51 -4.74
N ILE A 10 -9.00 11.58 -5.54
CA ILE A 10 -8.68 11.52 -6.97
C ILE A 10 -7.19 11.19 -7.15
N GLY A 11 -6.92 10.17 -7.96
CA GLY A 11 -5.57 9.65 -8.20
C GLY A 11 -5.13 8.60 -7.20
N ARG A 12 -5.86 8.37 -6.10
CA ARG A 12 -5.61 7.21 -5.22
C ARG A 12 -5.95 5.92 -5.96
N ARG A 13 -5.23 4.86 -5.61
CA ARG A 13 -5.53 3.51 -6.05
C ARG A 13 -6.48 2.83 -5.09
N VAL A 14 -7.26 1.91 -5.63
CA VAL A 14 -8.26 1.17 -4.89
C VAL A 14 -8.35 -0.27 -5.38
N GLU A 15 -8.83 -1.14 -4.50
CA GLU A 15 -9.17 -2.54 -4.81
C GLU A 15 -10.68 -2.75 -4.74
N VAL A 16 -11.22 -3.51 -5.69
CA VAL A 16 -12.63 -3.91 -5.73
C VAL A 16 -12.75 -5.35 -6.23
N ASN A 17 -13.08 -6.25 -5.32
CA ASN A 17 -13.16 -7.70 -5.57
C ASN A 17 -11.85 -8.25 -6.17
N GLY A 18 -10.70 -7.89 -5.59
CA GLY A 18 -9.37 -8.35 -6.02
C GLY A 18 -8.79 -7.71 -7.28
N GLU A 19 -9.52 -6.79 -7.93
CA GLU A 19 -9.02 -6.02 -9.08
C GLU A 19 -8.67 -4.59 -8.67
N HIS A 20 -7.65 -4.03 -9.29
CA HIS A 20 -7.13 -2.71 -8.98
C HIS A 20 -7.60 -1.64 -9.98
N ALA A 21 -7.84 -0.45 -9.45
CA ALA A 21 -8.23 0.72 -10.23
C ALA A 21 -7.63 2.01 -9.66
N THR A 22 -7.66 3.07 -10.46
CA THR A 22 -7.31 4.44 -10.05
C THR A 22 -8.58 5.29 -10.03
N VAL A 23 -8.81 6.02 -8.95
CA VAL A 23 -9.93 6.97 -8.87
C VAL A 23 -9.64 8.16 -9.80
N ARG A 24 -10.59 8.46 -10.69
CA ARG A 24 -10.53 9.56 -11.65
C ARG A 24 -11.59 10.64 -11.42
N PHE A 25 -12.68 10.28 -10.73
CA PHE A 25 -13.77 11.19 -10.39
C PHE A 25 -14.34 10.82 -9.02
N ALA A 26 -14.77 11.81 -8.26
CA ALA A 26 -15.52 11.64 -7.02
C ALA A 26 -16.62 12.69 -6.96
N GLY A 27 -17.88 12.27 -6.91
CA GLY A 27 -19.01 13.19 -6.92
C GLY A 27 -20.33 12.53 -7.29
N VAL A 28 -21.35 13.34 -7.56
CA VAL A 28 -22.67 12.88 -8.00
C VAL A 28 -22.70 12.64 -9.51
N VAL A 29 -23.50 11.67 -9.94
CA VAL A 29 -23.67 11.30 -11.37
C VAL A 29 -25.16 11.24 -11.67
N PRO A 30 -25.80 12.38 -12.00
CA PRO A 30 -27.21 12.41 -12.37
C PRO A 30 -27.54 11.45 -13.53
N PRO A 31 -28.75 10.87 -13.55
CA PRO A 31 -29.84 11.06 -12.59
C PRO A 31 -29.69 10.23 -11.31
N VAL A 32 -28.64 9.41 -11.20
CA VAL A 32 -28.49 8.45 -10.11
C VAL A 32 -27.96 9.13 -8.85
N ALA A 33 -28.84 9.27 -7.86
CA ALA A 33 -28.56 9.95 -6.60
C ALA A 33 -27.39 9.35 -5.80
N GLY A 34 -26.82 10.18 -4.93
CA GLY A 34 -25.74 9.82 -4.01
C GLY A 34 -24.36 9.86 -4.66
N PRO A 35 -23.30 9.69 -3.85
CA PRO A 35 -21.93 9.80 -4.32
C PRO A 35 -21.48 8.57 -5.12
N TRP A 36 -20.59 8.83 -6.06
CA TRP A 36 -19.95 7.86 -6.93
C TRP A 36 -18.45 8.13 -7.04
N LEU A 37 -17.70 7.04 -7.14
CA LEU A 37 -16.31 7.05 -7.58
C LEU A 37 -16.27 6.61 -9.03
N GLY A 38 -15.83 7.50 -9.92
CA GLY A 38 -15.41 7.12 -11.25
C GLY A 38 -14.00 6.56 -11.18
N VAL A 39 -13.82 5.29 -11.51
CA VAL A 39 -12.54 4.60 -11.48
C VAL A 39 -12.12 4.15 -12.87
N GLU A 40 -10.82 4.16 -13.14
CA GLU A 40 -10.20 3.54 -14.31
C GLU A 40 -9.46 2.28 -13.86
N TRP A 41 -9.85 1.13 -14.41
CA TRP A 41 -9.27 -0.16 -14.08
C TRP A 41 -7.89 -0.35 -14.71
N ASP A 42 -7.03 -1.10 -14.03
CA ASP A 42 -5.77 -1.53 -14.64
C ASP A 42 -5.99 -2.56 -15.75
N ASN A 43 -6.94 -3.49 -15.53
CA ASN A 43 -7.46 -4.38 -16.57
C ASN A 43 -8.68 -3.71 -17.25
N PRO A 44 -8.55 -3.24 -18.50
CA PRO A 44 -9.65 -2.57 -19.20
C PRO A 44 -10.87 -3.45 -19.47
N GLU A 45 -10.74 -4.78 -19.41
CA GLU A 45 -11.87 -5.72 -19.59
C GLU A 45 -12.83 -5.72 -18.40
N ARG A 46 -12.39 -5.24 -17.23
CA ARG A 46 -13.22 -5.17 -16.03
C ARG A 46 -14.20 -3.99 -16.05
N GLY A 47 -13.90 -2.95 -16.83
CA GLY A 47 -14.73 -1.76 -16.89
C GLY A 47 -15.91 -1.90 -17.84
N LYS A 48 -16.65 -0.80 -18.01
CA LYS A 48 -17.94 -0.74 -18.71
C LYS A 48 -18.05 0.42 -19.70
N HIS A 49 -17.32 1.51 -19.47
CA HIS A 49 -17.46 2.75 -20.23
C HIS A 49 -16.14 3.53 -20.26
N ASP A 50 -16.13 4.66 -20.96
CA ASP A 50 -14.96 5.53 -21.16
C ASP A 50 -14.83 6.64 -20.11
N GLY A 51 -15.80 6.72 -19.20
CA GLY A 51 -15.90 7.75 -18.15
C GLY A 51 -17.06 8.73 -18.36
N SER A 52 -17.89 8.49 -19.37
CA SER A 52 -19.17 9.17 -19.58
C SER A 52 -20.38 8.42 -19.00
N HIS A 53 -21.42 9.17 -18.66
CA HIS A 53 -22.76 8.66 -18.33
C HIS A 53 -23.81 9.62 -18.90
N GLU A 54 -24.78 9.08 -19.64
CA GLU A 54 -25.86 9.84 -20.30
C GLU A 54 -25.39 11.09 -21.06
N GLY A 55 -24.34 10.95 -21.87
CA GLY A 55 -23.78 12.05 -22.68
C GLY A 55 -22.93 13.06 -21.92
N THR A 56 -22.85 12.96 -20.58
CA THR A 56 -21.97 13.80 -19.76
C THR A 56 -20.65 13.07 -19.50
N VAL A 57 -19.52 13.74 -19.74
CA VAL A 57 -18.18 13.18 -19.49
C VAL A 57 -17.70 13.62 -18.11
N TYR A 58 -17.48 12.66 -17.20
CA TYR A 58 -17.01 12.93 -15.84
C TYR A 58 -15.50 12.75 -15.71
N PHE A 59 -14.95 11.77 -16.44
CA PHE A 59 -13.53 11.51 -16.55
C PHE A 59 -13.22 10.85 -17.89
N LYS A 60 -11.94 10.69 -18.23
CA LYS A 60 -11.49 10.01 -19.45
C LYS A 60 -10.67 8.79 -19.09
N CYS A 61 -10.96 7.67 -19.74
CA CYS A 61 -10.18 6.45 -19.67
C CYS A 61 -9.24 6.32 -20.88
N ARG A 62 -8.16 5.55 -20.70
CA ARG A 62 -7.26 5.12 -21.77
C ARG A 62 -7.90 4.12 -22.72
N HIS A 63 -8.87 3.35 -22.22
CA HIS A 63 -9.61 2.36 -22.98
C HIS A 63 -11.10 2.73 -23.02
N PRO A 64 -11.83 2.51 -24.14
CA PRO A 64 -13.26 2.83 -24.25
C PRO A 64 -14.16 2.13 -23.23
N THR A 65 -13.70 1.02 -22.68
CA THR A 65 -14.40 0.27 -21.62
C THR A 65 -13.65 0.27 -20.30
N GLY A 66 -12.59 1.07 -20.14
CA GLY A 66 -11.70 0.96 -18.97
C GLY A 66 -12.28 1.55 -17.67
N GLY A 67 -13.43 2.22 -17.74
CA GLY A 67 -14.02 2.99 -16.65
C GLY A 67 -15.19 2.29 -15.97
N SER A 68 -15.44 2.63 -14.70
CA SER A 68 -16.66 2.26 -13.98
C SER A 68 -17.04 3.32 -12.95
N PHE A 69 -18.34 3.51 -12.71
CA PHE A 69 -18.85 4.20 -11.53
C PHE A 69 -19.14 3.18 -10.43
N ILE A 70 -18.53 3.36 -9.25
CA ILE A 70 -18.64 2.45 -8.11
C ILE A 70 -19.05 3.23 -6.86
N ARG A 71 -19.87 2.61 -6.01
CA ARG A 71 -20.23 3.21 -4.72
C ARG A 71 -19.03 3.21 -3.77
N PRO A 72 -18.76 4.29 -3.03
CA PRO A 72 -17.62 4.40 -2.12
C PRO A 72 -17.49 3.22 -1.13
N ASN A 73 -18.61 2.72 -0.61
CA ASN A 73 -18.65 1.60 0.33
C ASN A 73 -18.29 0.22 -0.28
N LYS A 74 -18.09 0.14 -1.59
CA LYS A 74 -17.66 -1.08 -2.29
C LYS A 74 -16.17 -1.08 -2.63
N VAL A 75 -15.45 -0.07 -2.16
CA VAL A 75 -14.08 0.20 -2.57
C VAL A 75 -13.14 0.09 -1.37
N ASN A 76 -12.07 -0.67 -1.52
CA ASN A 76 -11.00 -0.77 -0.53
C ASN A 76 -9.88 0.21 -0.90
N PHE A 77 -9.59 1.16 -0.02
CA PHE A 77 -8.53 2.15 -0.20
C PHE A 77 -7.14 1.68 0.25
N GLY A 78 -7.06 0.46 0.75
CA GLY A 78 -5.83 -0.17 1.19
C GLY A 78 -5.54 0.01 2.68
N THR A 79 -4.35 -0.41 3.05
CA THR A 79 -3.83 -0.38 4.41
C THR A 79 -2.40 0.15 4.42
N ASP A 80 -1.90 0.54 5.60
CA ASP A 80 -0.51 0.94 5.76
C ASP A 80 0.42 -0.27 5.78
N PHE A 81 1.70 -0.01 5.50
CA PHE A 81 2.74 -1.03 5.40
C PHE A 81 2.86 -1.89 6.67
N LEU A 82 2.84 -1.28 7.86
CA LEU A 82 3.01 -2.02 9.11
C LEU A 82 1.81 -2.91 9.41
N THR A 83 0.60 -2.40 9.20
CA THR A 83 -0.64 -3.18 9.34
C THR A 83 -0.63 -4.37 8.39
N ALA A 84 -0.19 -4.21 7.14
CA ALA A 84 -0.05 -5.32 6.20
C ALA A 84 0.97 -6.38 6.67
N ILE A 85 2.12 -5.97 7.23
CA ILE A 85 3.08 -6.91 7.83
C ILE A 85 2.43 -7.69 8.97
N LYS A 86 1.78 -7.00 9.91
CA LYS A 86 1.11 -7.61 11.06
C LYS A 86 0.09 -8.65 10.58
N ASN A 87 -0.82 -8.27 9.70
CA ASN A 87 -1.84 -9.18 9.16
C ASN A 87 -1.25 -10.41 8.45
N ARG A 88 -0.04 -10.29 7.87
CA ARG A 88 0.57 -11.35 7.06
C ARG A 88 1.47 -12.30 7.86
N TYR A 89 2.12 -11.80 8.90
CA TYR A 89 3.19 -12.51 9.61
C TYR A 89 2.92 -12.74 11.10
N VAL A 90 1.94 -12.05 11.65
CA VAL A 90 1.47 -12.29 13.01
C VAL A 90 0.24 -13.17 12.93
N LEU A 91 0.34 -14.37 13.51
CA LEU A 91 -0.82 -15.21 13.73
C LEU A 91 -1.60 -14.60 14.91
N GLU A 92 -2.88 -14.30 14.71
CA GLU A 92 -3.79 -14.19 15.85
C GLU A 92 -3.71 -15.54 16.56
N ASP A 93 -3.38 -15.53 17.86
CA ASP A 93 -3.42 -16.75 18.67
C ASP A 93 -4.82 -17.36 18.45
N GLY A 94 -4.87 -18.69 18.29
CA GLY A 94 -6.10 -19.42 17.99
C GLY A 94 -7.25 -19.16 18.97
N PRO A 95 -8.40 -19.83 18.81
CA PRO A 95 -9.61 -19.55 19.60
C PRO A 95 -9.28 -19.37 21.08
N GLU A 96 -9.92 -18.37 21.71
CA GLU A 96 -9.60 -17.76 23.01
C GLU A 96 -9.41 -18.70 24.23
N GLU A 97 -9.51 -20.01 24.04
CA GLU A 97 -9.42 -21.07 25.04
C GLU A 97 -8.01 -21.30 25.58
N ASP A 98 -6.96 -20.77 24.92
CA ASP A 98 -5.56 -20.91 25.36
C ASP A 98 -4.99 -19.63 26.00
N ARG A 99 -5.86 -18.71 26.47
CA ARG A 99 -5.47 -17.59 27.35
C ARG A 99 -4.98 -18.14 28.69
N LYS A 100 -3.74 -18.62 28.74
CA LYS A 100 -3.07 -18.90 30.00
C LYS A 100 -2.81 -17.58 30.70
N GLU A 101 -3.54 -17.32 31.77
CA GLU A 101 -3.23 -16.26 32.72
C GLU A 101 -1.87 -16.54 33.34
N GLN A 102 -0.83 -15.86 32.85
CA GLN A 102 0.49 -15.92 33.45
C GLN A 102 0.58 -14.80 34.50
N ILE A 103 0.83 -15.17 35.75
CA ILE A 103 1.08 -14.22 36.83
C ILE A 103 2.56 -13.83 36.76
N VAL A 104 2.84 -12.59 36.41
CA VAL A 104 4.21 -12.04 36.46
C VAL A 104 4.36 -11.26 37.76
N THR A 105 5.33 -11.64 38.59
CA THR A 105 5.59 -10.96 39.85
C THR A 105 6.54 -9.79 39.62
N ILE A 106 6.02 -8.55 39.68
CA ILE A 106 6.85 -7.34 39.68
C ILE A 106 7.05 -6.94 41.15
N GLY A 107 8.23 -7.25 41.71
CA GLY A 107 8.52 -7.07 43.12
C GLY A 107 7.86 -8.17 44.00
N ASN A 108 7.18 -7.77 45.07
CA ASN A 108 6.41 -8.69 45.95
C ASN A 108 4.91 -8.75 45.60
N LYS A 109 4.48 -8.14 44.49
CA LYS A 109 3.08 -8.15 44.07
C LYS A 109 2.90 -8.98 42.79
N PRO A 110 2.06 -10.03 42.82
CA PRO A 110 1.65 -10.72 41.60
C PRO A 110 0.79 -9.76 40.75
N VAL A 111 1.11 -9.64 39.46
CA VAL A 111 0.33 -8.88 38.49
C VAL A 111 -0.20 -9.83 37.44
N GLU A 112 -1.50 -9.78 37.18
CA GLU A 112 -2.15 -10.53 36.10
C GLU A 112 -1.83 -9.85 34.77
N THR A 113 -1.11 -10.54 33.89
CA THR A 113 -0.68 -9.98 32.60
C THR A 113 -1.46 -10.58 31.44
N ILE A 114 -2.76 -10.30 31.37
CA ILE A 114 -3.57 -10.69 30.20
C ILE A 114 -3.12 -9.84 29.00
N GLY A 115 -2.53 -10.47 28.00
CA GLY A 115 -2.14 -9.85 26.72
C GLY A 115 -0.67 -9.45 26.58
N PHE A 116 0.13 -9.41 27.65
CA PHE A 116 1.57 -9.10 27.53
C PHE A 116 2.32 -10.19 26.76
N ASP A 117 1.98 -11.46 26.96
CA ASP A 117 2.66 -12.58 26.30
C ASP A 117 2.41 -12.58 24.79
N SER A 118 1.17 -12.28 24.37
CA SER A 118 0.84 -12.17 22.94
C SER A 118 1.60 -10.98 22.32
N ILE A 119 1.60 -9.80 22.96
CA ILE A 119 2.36 -8.63 22.48
C ILE A 119 3.87 -8.94 22.36
N MET A 120 4.46 -9.59 23.37
CA MET A 120 5.88 -9.97 23.34
C MET A 120 6.19 -10.99 22.24
N LYS A 121 5.30 -11.95 22.01
CA LYS A 121 5.41 -12.93 20.92
C LYS A 121 5.29 -12.27 19.55
N GLN A 122 4.34 -11.35 19.37
CA GLN A 122 4.19 -10.57 18.14
C GLN A 122 5.45 -9.73 17.86
N GLN A 123 5.94 -8.99 18.85
CA GLN A 123 7.16 -8.19 18.71
C GLN A 123 8.39 -9.07 18.42
N SER A 124 8.48 -10.25 19.03
CA SER A 124 9.53 -11.24 18.75
C SER A 124 9.45 -11.78 17.33
N GLN A 125 8.25 -12.00 16.78
CA GLN A 125 8.05 -12.45 15.41
C GLN A 125 8.45 -11.37 14.40
N LEU A 126 7.97 -10.14 14.59
CA LEU A 126 8.24 -9.01 13.71
C LEU A 126 9.71 -8.61 13.69
N SER A 127 10.37 -8.57 14.85
CA SER A 127 11.78 -8.20 14.96
C SER A 127 12.74 -9.18 14.28
N LYS A 128 12.32 -10.43 14.04
CA LYS A 128 13.12 -11.44 13.32
C LYS A 128 12.97 -11.36 11.79
N LEU A 129 12.00 -10.60 11.28
CA LEU A 129 11.77 -10.51 9.84
C LEU A 129 12.96 -9.82 9.14
N GLN A 130 13.50 -10.51 8.14
CA GLN A 130 14.54 -9.97 7.25
C GLN A 130 14.03 -9.82 5.81
N GLU A 131 13.10 -10.68 5.41
CA GLU A 131 12.53 -10.70 4.07
C GLU A 131 11.01 -10.77 4.19
N VAL A 132 10.31 -9.82 3.58
CA VAL A 132 8.85 -9.74 3.59
C VAL A 132 8.31 -9.62 2.17
N SER A 133 7.24 -10.36 1.88
CA SER A 133 6.44 -10.21 0.68
C SER A 133 5.01 -9.88 1.08
N LEU A 134 4.60 -8.69 0.65
CA LEU A 134 3.27 -8.13 0.78
C LEU A 134 2.64 -7.99 -0.61
N ARG A 135 3.00 -8.89 -1.54
CA ARG A 135 2.45 -8.87 -2.89
C ARG A 135 0.92 -9.01 -2.81
N ASN A 136 0.20 -8.07 -3.43
CA ASN A 136 -1.26 -8.08 -3.44
C ASN A 136 -1.89 -8.06 -2.02
N CYS A 137 -1.34 -7.25 -1.12
CA CYS A 137 -1.86 -7.03 0.23
C CYS A 137 -2.54 -5.66 0.39
N ALA A 138 -2.91 -5.02 -0.71
CA ALA A 138 -3.55 -3.71 -0.75
C ALA A 138 -2.79 -2.60 0.01
N VAL A 139 -1.45 -2.65 0.06
CA VAL A 139 -0.65 -1.60 0.70
C VAL A 139 -0.79 -0.29 -0.08
N SER A 140 -1.24 0.77 0.56
CA SER A 140 -1.48 2.07 -0.06
C SER A 140 -0.58 3.19 0.44
N CYS A 141 -0.02 3.05 1.64
CA CYS A 141 0.80 4.08 2.28
C CYS A 141 1.81 3.50 3.28
N ALA A 142 2.76 4.34 3.70
CA ALA A 142 3.80 3.98 4.65
C ALA A 142 3.32 3.81 6.09
N GLY A 143 2.23 4.51 6.47
CA GLY A 143 1.75 4.57 7.85
C GLY A 143 2.50 5.59 8.71
N GLU A 144 2.42 5.42 10.02
CA GLU A 144 3.04 6.32 10.99
C GLU A 144 4.57 6.23 10.97
N LYS A 145 5.24 7.39 11.01
CA LYS A 145 6.70 7.47 10.97
C LYS A 145 7.30 6.86 12.24
N GLY A 146 8.17 5.86 12.05
CA GLY A 146 8.95 5.25 13.13
C GLY A 146 8.39 3.92 13.62
N GLY A 147 7.08 3.68 13.47
CA GLY A 147 6.45 2.43 13.89
C GLY A 147 7.02 1.20 13.17
N VAL A 148 7.36 1.34 11.89
CA VAL A 148 7.99 0.25 11.11
C VAL A 148 9.41 -0.03 11.62
N ALA A 149 10.19 1.01 11.90
CA ALA A 149 11.56 0.88 12.36
C ALA A 149 11.65 0.21 13.75
N GLU A 150 10.67 0.46 14.61
CA GLU A 150 10.55 -0.17 15.93
C GLU A 150 10.08 -1.63 15.83
N ALA A 151 9.05 -1.90 15.04
CA ALA A 151 8.48 -3.23 14.93
C ALA A 151 9.36 -4.20 14.13
N CYS A 152 9.98 -3.74 13.05
CA CYS A 152 10.67 -4.57 12.07
C CYS A 152 12.08 -4.05 11.74
N PRO A 153 12.99 -3.94 12.73
CA PRO A 153 14.30 -3.29 12.55
C PRO A 153 15.24 -4.00 11.57
N ASN A 154 15.02 -5.29 11.30
CA ASN A 154 15.98 -6.15 10.57
C ASN A 154 15.60 -6.43 9.11
N ILE A 155 14.56 -5.78 8.57
CA ILE A 155 14.12 -6.00 7.19
C ILE A 155 15.19 -5.52 6.20
N ARG A 156 15.54 -6.40 5.26
CA ARG A 156 16.51 -6.20 4.17
C ARG A 156 15.90 -6.38 2.79
N LYS A 157 14.84 -7.18 2.66
CA LYS A 157 14.16 -7.38 1.38
C LYS A 157 12.65 -7.19 1.52
N VAL A 158 12.08 -6.37 0.64
CA VAL A 158 10.66 -6.07 0.62
C VAL A 158 10.11 -6.25 -0.78
N ASP A 159 9.08 -7.10 -0.90
CA ASP A 159 8.25 -7.20 -2.08
C ASP A 159 6.88 -6.56 -1.84
N LEU A 160 6.67 -5.41 -2.46
CA LEU A 160 5.45 -4.60 -2.47
C LEU A 160 4.78 -4.64 -3.85
N SER A 161 5.06 -5.66 -4.66
CA SER A 161 4.48 -5.73 -5.99
C SER A 161 2.95 -5.90 -5.97
N LYS A 162 2.29 -5.41 -7.02
CA LYS A 162 0.83 -5.50 -7.19
C LYS A 162 0.06 -4.94 -5.97
N ASN A 163 0.34 -3.70 -5.58
CA ASN A 163 -0.30 -3.01 -4.46
C ASN A 163 -0.98 -1.70 -4.90
N LEU A 164 -1.45 -0.90 -3.93
CA LEU A 164 -2.19 0.34 -4.13
C LEU A 164 -1.32 1.60 -3.97
N LEU A 165 0.00 1.48 -4.11
CA LEU A 165 0.90 2.63 -4.06
C LEU A 165 0.70 3.48 -5.32
N SER A 166 0.46 4.79 -5.10
CA SER A 166 0.15 5.77 -6.14
C SER A 166 1.20 6.87 -6.30
N SER A 167 2.09 7.03 -5.32
CA SER A 167 3.15 8.04 -5.32
C SER A 167 4.50 7.40 -4.94
N TRP A 168 5.56 7.94 -5.53
CA TRP A 168 6.93 7.67 -5.10
C TRP A 168 7.24 8.14 -3.69
N ASP A 169 6.57 9.19 -3.19
CA ASP A 169 6.75 9.67 -1.82
C ASP A 169 6.42 8.58 -0.79
N GLU A 170 5.36 7.81 -1.01
CA GLU A 170 4.99 6.69 -0.14
C GLU A 170 6.05 5.57 -0.18
N VAL A 171 6.63 5.31 -1.36
CA VAL A 171 7.71 4.33 -1.49
C VAL A 171 8.94 4.77 -0.69
N ILE A 172 9.29 6.05 -0.74
CA ILE A 172 10.40 6.63 0.03
C ILE A 172 10.09 6.59 1.52
N HIS A 173 8.88 6.97 1.94
CA HIS A 173 8.49 6.92 3.34
C HIS A 173 8.52 5.50 3.92
N ILE A 174 8.23 4.46 3.13
CA ILE A 174 8.45 3.06 3.55
C ILE A 174 9.94 2.77 3.67
N ALA A 175 10.72 3.10 2.63
CA ALA A 175 12.16 2.82 2.60
C ALA A 175 12.94 3.53 3.73
N ASP A 176 12.57 4.77 4.08
CA ASP A 176 13.21 5.60 5.11
C ASP A 176 13.20 4.94 6.49
N GLN A 177 12.19 4.12 6.74
CA GLN A 177 12.02 3.43 8.01
C GLN A 177 12.84 2.13 8.08
N LEU A 178 13.38 1.67 6.95
CA LEU A 178 14.07 0.38 6.83
C LEU A 178 15.57 0.60 6.58
N ARG A 179 16.32 0.84 7.67
CA ARG A 179 17.75 1.21 7.62
C ARG A 179 18.68 0.19 6.97
N HIS A 180 18.24 -1.07 6.88
CA HIS A 180 19.01 -2.17 6.31
C HIS A 180 18.45 -2.65 4.97
N LEU A 181 17.55 -1.89 4.35
CA LEU A 181 16.90 -2.28 3.10
C LEU A 181 17.91 -2.37 1.95
N GLU A 182 17.96 -3.53 1.31
CA GLU A 182 18.84 -3.85 0.20
C GLU A 182 18.09 -4.14 -1.09
N VAL A 183 16.91 -4.77 -0.98
CA VAL A 183 16.09 -5.17 -2.13
C VAL A 183 14.68 -4.65 -1.95
N LEU A 184 14.21 -3.89 -2.94
CA LEU A 184 12.85 -3.36 -2.97
C LEU A 184 12.20 -3.68 -4.32
N ASN A 185 11.07 -4.38 -4.29
CA ASN A 185 10.23 -4.60 -5.46
C ASN A 185 8.92 -3.84 -5.31
N VAL A 186 8.65 -2.89 -6.22
CA VAL A 186 7.40 -2.13 -6.28
C VAL A 186 6.68 -2.34 -7.61
N SER A 187 6.96 -3.44 -8.30
CA SER A 187 6.36 -3.77 -9.60
C SER A 187 4.83 -3.77 -9.56
N GLU A 188 4.17 -3.49 -10.69
CA GLU A 188 2.71 -3.48 -10.82
C GLU A 188 2.00 -2.45 -9.90
N ASN A 189 2.75 -1.47 -9.39
CA ASN A 189 2.19 -0.25 -8.81
C ASN A 189 1.87 0.80 -9.91
N LYS A 190 1.09 1.86 -9.64
CA LYS A 190 0.87 2.97 -10.61
C LYS A 190 1.44 4.23 -9.99
N LEU A 191 2.75 4.36 -10.07
CA LEU A 191 3.49 5.38 -9.34
C LEU A 191 3.53 6.68 -10.15
N LYS A 192 3.12 7.78 -9.53
CA LYS A 192 3.42 9.11 -10.03
C LYS A 192 4.82 9.52 -9.57
N PHE A 193 5.64 9.96 -10.51
CA PHE A 193 6.96 10.48 -10.21
C PHE A 193 6.87 11.95 -9.74
N PRO A 194 7.61 12.36 -8.69
CA PRO A 194 7.66 13.75 -8.29
C PRO A 194 8.32 14.62 -9.38
N SER A 195 7.61 15.66 -9.82
CA SER A 195 8.03 16.53 -10.93
C SER A 195 9.30 17.34 -10.65
N GLY A 196 9.71 17.48 -9.38
CA GLY A 196 10.85 18.31 -8.99
C GLY A 196 11.51 17.82 -7.71
N SER A 197 12.60 17.07 -7.85
CA SER A 197 13.66 16.78 -6.85
C SER A 197 14.42 15.52 -7.30
N VAL A 198 15.73 15.47 -7.06
CA VAL A 198 16.50 14.22 -7.13
C VAL A 198 16.20 13.46 -5.85
N LEU A 199 15.85 12.17 -5.94
CA LEU A 199 15.57 11.35 -4.77
C LEU A 199 16.90 10.97 -4.09
N THR A 200 17.56 11.93 -3.45
CA THR A 200 18.84 11.72 -2.76
C THR A 200 18.61 11.39 -1.30
N GLY A 201 19.09 10.24 -0.84
CA GLY A 201 19.19 9.91 0.58
C GLY A 201 19.05 8.43 0.87
N THR A 202 17.85 7.89 0.69
CA THR A 202 17.48 6.57 1.23
C THR A 202 17.53 5.46 0.20
N LEU A 203 17.19 5.74 -1.06
CA LEU A 203 17.29 4.74 -2.13
C LEU A 203 18.74 4.52 -2.61
N SER A 204 19.69 5.31 -2.11
CA SER A 204 21.12 5.17 -2.40
C SER A 204 21.74 3.94 -1.74
N VAL A 205 21.15 3.42 -0.65
CA VAL A 205 21.64 2.19 0.00
C VAL A 205 21.06 0.91 -0.63
N LEU A 206 20.06 1.04 -1.50
CA LEU A 206 19.46 -0.11 -2.18
C LEU A 206 20.45 -0.74 -3.15
N LYS A 207 20.61 -2.06 -3.03
CA LYS A 207 21.37 -2.86 -3.99
C LYS A 207 20.53 -3.19 -5.22
N VAL A 208 19.24 -3.45 -5.02
CA VAL A 208 18.31 -3.86 -6.06
C VAL A 208 16.98 -3.12 -5.92
N LEU A 209 16.53 -2.51 -7.03
CA LEU A 209 15.21 -1.91 -7.15
C LEU A 209 14.48 -2.48 -8.38
N VAL A 210 13.31 -3.09 -8.16
CA VAL A 210 12.49 -3.71 -9.22
C VAL A 210 11.24 -2.87 -9.50
N LEU A 211 11.07 -2.44 -10.76
CA LEU A 211 10.12 -1.40 -11.18
C LEU A 211 9.21 -1.84 -12.34
N ASN A 212 8.97 -3.14 -12.51
CA ASN A 212 8.25 -3.65 -13.68
C ASN A 212 6.80 -3.15 -13.68
N GLN A 213 6.28 -2.74 -14.85
CA GLN A 213 4.88 -2.34 -15.03
C GLN A 213 4.39 -1.22 -14.07
N THR A 214 5.30 -0.36 -13.63
CA THR A 214 4.99 0.74 -12.68
C THR A 214 4.39 2.00 -13.32
N GLY A 215 4.46 2.09 -14.65
CA GLY A 215 4.07 3.27 -15.42
C GLY A 215 5.13 4.38 -15.50
N ILE A 216 6.29 4.24 -14.84
CA ILE A 216 7.37 5.22 -14.87
C ILE A 216 8.35 4.97 -16.03
N THR A 217 8.86 6.05 -16.61
CA THR A 217 9.84 6.05 -17.70
C THR A 217 11.24 5.68 -17.21
N TRP A 218 12.17 5.41 -18.14
CA TRP A 218 13.57 5.13 -17.81
C TRP A 218 14.29 6.35 -17.21
N ALA A 219 14.02 7.55 -17.74
CA ALA A 219 14.59 8.79 -17.23
C ALA A 219 14.17 9.05 -15.77
N GLU A 220 12.92 8.75 -15.42
CA GLU A 220 12.43 8.83 -14.04
C GLU A 220 13.08 7.77 -13.16
N ALA A 221 13.20 6.53 -13.62
CA ALA A 221 13.82 5.45 -12.84
C ALA A 221 15.29 5.73 -12.48
N ASN A 222 16.08 6.29 -13.41
CA ASN A 222 17.48 6.65 -13.13
C ASN A 222 17.62 7.76 -12.09
N ARG A 223 16.61 8.61 -11.93
CA ARG A 223 16.60 9.64 -10.88
C ARG A 223 16.36 9.06 -9.48
N CYS A 224 15.84 7.83 -9.36
CA CYS A 224 15.62 7.16 -8.08
C CYS A 224 16.87 6.59 -7.47
N SER A 225 17.75 6.03 -8.29
CA SER A 225 18.92 5.33 -7.81
C SER A 225 20.00 5.29 -8.89
N PRO A 226 20.86 6.32 -8.92
CA PRO A 226 21.96 6.40 -9.89
C PRO A 226 22.97 5.25 -9.75
N ASP A 227 23.12 4.73 -8.52
CA ASP A 227 24.18 3.80 -8.13
C ASP A 227 23.68 2.35 -7.86
N SER A 228 22.37 2.12 -7.79
CA SER A 228 21.81 0.78 -7.55
C SER A 228 21.74 -0.04 -8.84
N GLN A 229 21.82 -1.37 -8.72
CA GLN A 229 21.41 -2.25 -9.80
C GLN A 229 19.88 -2.18 -9.92
N VAL A 230 19.39 -1.21 -10.69
CA VAL A 230 17.97 -1.12 -11.06
C VAL A 230 17.66 -2.26 -12.03
N ILE A 231 17.09 -3.35 -11.51
CA ILE A 231 16.71 -4.51 -12.30
C ILE A 231 15.31 -4.26 -12.88
N ARG A 232 15.24 -4.10 -14.20
CA ARG A 232 13.99 -4.19 -14.95
C ARG A 232 13.95 -5.50 -15.72
N SER A 233 12.80 -6.17 -15.65
CA SER A 233 12.36 -7.08 -16.71
C SER A 233 11.33 -6.33 -17.54
N PHE A 234 11.64 -6.10 -18.82
CA PHE A 234 10.66 -5.63 -19.80
C PHE A 234 9.85 -6.84 -20.27
N LEU A 235 8.87 -7.26 -19.46
CA LEU A 235 7.76 -8.11 -19.89
C LEU A 235 6.46 -7.58 -19.28
#